data_AF-A0A1J8QFQ1-F1
#
_entry.id   AF-A0A1J8QFQ1-F1
#
_cell.length_a   1.000
_cell.length_b   1.000
_cell.length_c   1.000
_cell.angle_alpha   90.00
_cell.angle_beta   90.00
_cell.angle_gamma   90.00
#
_symmetry.space_group_name_H-M   'P 1'
#
loop_
_entity.id
_entity.type
_entity.pdbx_description
1 polymer ?
#
loop_
_entity_poly.entity_id
_entity_poly.type
_entity_poly.pdbx_seq_one_letter_code
_entity_poly.pdbx_strand_id
1 'polypeptide(L)'
;MTSFTGSLLLVAIATGLIHLDNIASHQLLHTISSHNGMSISHLATMLKMPNVIGDISPSRGSPMQKDVMPVRPVVPFHRMKS
;
A
#
# COMPACT_ATOMS: atom_id res chain seq x y z
N MET A 1 -13.59 20.06 -6.28
CA MET A 1 -12.52 19.33 -5.56
C MET A 1 -13.04 17.93 -5.28
N THR A 2 -12.48 16.90 -5.90
CA THR A 2 -12.87 15.51 -5.65
C THR A 2 -11.87 14.89 -4.67
N SER A 3 -12.32 14.63 -3.44
CA SER A 3 -11.51 13.93 -2.44
C SER A 3 -11.59 12.42 -2.72
N PHE A 4 -10.44 11.75 -2.79
CA PHE A 4 -10.37 10.29 -2.85
C PHE A 4 -10.20 9.75 -1.42
N THR A 5 -11.30 9.32 -0.82
CA THR A 5 -11.33 8.75 0.53
C THR A 5 -11.69 7.27 0.40
N GLY A 6 -10.73 6.44 -0.03
CA GLY A 6 -10.97 5.02 -0.28
C GLY A 6 -9.76 4.17 0.05
N SER A 7 -9.98 3.10 0.81
CA SER A 7 -8.98 2.05 1.04
C SER A 7 -8.93 1.14 -0.19
N LEU A 8 -7.92 1.35 -1.04
CA LEU A 8 -7.65 0.49 -2.20
C LEU A 8 -6.76 -0.68 -1.80
N LEU A 9 -7.12 -1.88 -2.25
CA LEU A 9 -6.27 -3.06 -2.19
C LEU A 9 -5.67 -3.30 -3.57
N LEU A 10 -4.35 -3.45 -3.62
CA LEU A 10 -3.64 -3.90 -4.82
C LEU A 10 -3.21 -5.35 -4.64
N VAL A 11 -3.65 -6.24 -5.54
CA VAL A 11 -3.30 -7.66 -5.50
C VAL A 11 -2.60 -8.07 -6.79
N ALA A 12 -1.38 -8.58 -6.66
CA ALA A 12 -0.67 -9.25 -7.74
C ALA A 12 -1.11 -10.72 -7.82
N ILE A 13 -1.36 -11.21 -9.03
CA ILE A 13 -1.77 -12.60 -9.29
C ILE A 13 -0.66 -13.29 -10.09
N ALA A 14 -0.53 -14.61 -9.91
CA ALA A 14 0.48 -15.44 -10.56
C ALA A 14 0.48 -15.34 -12.10
N THR A 15 -0.62 -14.91 -12.71
CA THR A 15 -0.79 -14.72 -14.16
C THR A 15 -0.25 -13.37 -14.69
N GLY A 16 0.42 -12.58 -13.85
CA GLY A 16 0.98 -11.28 -14.28
C GLY A 16 -0.04 -10.15 -14.39
N LEU A 17 -1.18 -10.32 -13.73
CA LEU A 17 -2.23 -9.32 -13.59
C LEU A 17 -2.14 -8.65 -12.21
N ILE A 18 -2.51 -7.38 -12.16
CA ILE A 18 -2.68 -6.61 -10.92
C ILE A 18 -4.13 -6.18 -10.83
N HIS A 19 -4.80 -6.55 -9.74
CA HIS A 19 -6.16 -6.13 -9.44
C HIS A 19 -6.15 -4.92 -8.50
N LEU A 20 -7.00 -3.95 -8.81
CA LEU A 20 -7.36 -2.86 -7.90
C LEU A 20 -8.78 -3.09 -7.38
N ASP A 21 -8.87 -3.38 -6.09
CA ASP A 21 -10.14 -3.62 -5.42
C ASP A 21 -10.45 -2.49 -4.43
N ASN A 22 -11.73 -2.09 -4.38
CA ASN A 22 -12.22 -1.26 -3.30
C ASN A 22 -12.55 -2.15 -2.09
N ILE A 23 -11.86 -1.95 -0.97
CA ILE A 23 -12.06 -2.78 0.23
C ILE A 23 -13.49 -2.59 0.79
N ALA A 24 -14.02 -1.37 0.78
CA ALA A 24 -15.31 -1.08 1.40
C ALA A 24 -16.50 -1.72 0.68
N SER A 25 -16.42 -1.82 -0.65
CA SER A 25 -17.47 -2.43 -1.48
C SER A 25 -17.15 -3.84 -1.96
N HIS A 26 -15.94 -4.34 -1.71
CA HIS A 26 -15.43 -5.61 -2.25
C HIS A 26 -15.57 -5.71 -3.78
N GLN A 27 -15.45 -4.58 -4.48
CA GLN A 27 -15.57 -4.54 -5.93
C GLN A 27 -14.22 -4.38 -6.59
N LEU A 28 -14.00 -5.18 -7.64
CA LEU A 28 -12.91 -4.99 -8.59
C LEU A 28 -13.18 -3.74 -9.41
N LEU A 29 -12.30 -2.75 -9.26
CA LEU A 29 -12.40 -1.48 -9.98
C LEU A 29 -11.68 -1.55 -11.32
N HIS A 30 -10.52 -2.20 -11.34
CA HIS A 30 -9.66 -2.23 -12.53
C HIS A 30 -8.66 -3.40 -12.50
N THR A 31 -8.29 -3.87 -13.69
CA THR A 31 -7.24 -4.88 -13.88
C THR A 31 -6.14 -4.30 -14.76
N ILE A 32 -4.91 -4.27 -14.26
CA ILE A 32 -3.72 -3.88 -15.03
C ILE A 32 -3.05 -5.16 -15.52
N SER A 33 -2.89 -5.28 -16.84
CA SER A 33 -2.11 -6.35 -17.48
C SER A 33 -0.78 -5.78 -17.95
N SER A 34 0.32 -6.15 -17.31
CA SER A 34 1.65 -5.64 -17.69
C SER A 34 2.71 -6.72 -17.85
N HIS A 35 2.50 -7.92 -17.28
CA HIS A 35 3.58 -8.91 -17.16
C HIS A 35 3.37 -10.18 -18.02
N ASN A 36 2.45 -10.18 -18.99
CA ASN A 36 2.28 -11.25 -20.01
C ASN A 36 2.35 -12.69 -19.45
N GLY A 37 1.71 -12.97 -18.31
CA GLY A 37 1.75 -14.30 -17.70
C GLY A 37 2.90 -14.55 -16.72
N MET A 38 3.84 -13.63 -16.56
CA MET A 38 4.92 -13.73 -15.56
C MET A 38 4.42 -13.36 -14.16
N SER A 39 4.81 -14.14 -13.14
CA SER A 39 4.40 -13.88 -11.76
C SER A 39 5.01 -12.57 -11.24
N ILE A 40 4.20 -11.78 -10.56
CA ILE A 40 4.64 -10.53 -9.93
C ILE A 40 5.03 -10.82 -8.48
N SER A 41 6.30 -10.64 -8.14
CA SER A 41 6.84 -10.91 -6.80
C SER A 41 6.79 -9.69 -5.87
N HIS A 42 6.83 -8.49 -6.43
CA HIS A 42 6.87 -7.24 -5.65
C HIS A 42 5.97 -6.18 -6.28
N LEU A 43 5.16 -5.54 -5.43
CA LEU A 43 4.38 -4.35 -5.76
C LEU A 43 4.79 -3.22 -4.83
N ALA A 44 5.04 -2.03 -5.40
CA ALA A 44 5.29 -0.82 -4.66
C ALA A 44 4.44 0.30 -5.27
N THR A 45 3.89 1.18 -4.43
CA THR A 45 3.12 2.34 -4.87
C THR A 45 3.91 3.61 -4.61
N MET A 46 3.92 4.53 -5.57
CA MET A 46 4.50 5.86 -5.40
C MET A 46 3.48 6.87 -4.87
N LEU A 47 2.48 6.39 -4.13
CA LEU A 47 1.50 7.29 -3.52
C LEU A 47 2.19 7.95 -2.33
N LYS A 48 2.46 9.25 -2.46
CA LYS A 48 2.78 10.08 -1.30
C LYS A 48 1.59 9.96 -0.35
N MET A 49 1.78 9.26 0.78
CA MET A 49 0.75 9.22 1.81
C MET A 49 0.35 10.67 2.09
N PRO A 50 -0.96 11.02 2.04
CA PRO A 50 -1.38 12.35 2.44
C PRO A 50 -0.86 12.53 3.86
N ASN A 51 0.11 13.44 3.99
CA ASN A 51 0.79 13.69 5.24
C ASN A 51 -0.32 13.95 6.26
N VAL A 52 -0.37 13.18 7.35
CA VAL A 52 -1.24 13.51 8.47
C VAL A 52 -0.65 14.77 9.08
N ILE A 53 -1.05 15.93 8.56
CA ILE A 53 -0.78 17.22 9.17
C ILE A 53 -1.74 17.30 10.36
N GLY A 54 -1.25 16.81 11.49
CA GLY A 54 -1.96 16.75 12.75
C GLY A 54 -0.99 16.26 13.80
N ASP A 55 -0.39 17.21 14.50
CA ASP A 55 0.45 17.04 15.69
C ASP A 55 -0.04 15.92 16.60
N ILE A 56 0.83 14.95 16.95
CA ILE A 56 1.32 14.76 18.33
C ILE A 56 2.66 14.01 18.26
N SER A 57 3.78 14.72 18.45
CA SER A 57 4.85 14.16 19.29
C SER A 57 5.66 15.31 19.88
N PRO A 58 5.61 15.53 21.21
CA PRO A 58 6.40 16.57 21.84
C PRO A 58 7.89 16.20 21.75
N SER A 59 8.63 17.06 21.07
CA SER A 59 10.09 17.29 21.07
C SER A 59 11.02 16.24 21.72
N ARG A 60 12.06 15.83 20.96
CA ARG A 60 13.49 16.07 21.30
C ARG A 60 14.45 15.40 20.30
N GLY A 61 15.21 16.22 19.55
CA GLY A 61 16.61 15.93 19.17
C GLY A 61 16.94 15.48 17.73
N SER A 62 17.15 16.47 16.84
CA SER A 62 18.21 16.60 15.79
C SER A 62 18.46 15.49 14.74
N PRO A 63 19.34 15.70 13.73
CA PRO A 63 18.93 16.23 12.43
C PRO A 63 19.16 15.24 11.26
N MET A 64 18.46 15.49 10.16
CA MET A 64 18.85 15.13 8.79
C MET A 64 19.06 13.63 8.52
N GLN A 65 17.97 12.91 8.24
CA GLN A 65 18.04 11.66 7.49
C GLN A 65 17.28 11.83 6.19
N LYS A 66 18.02 11.65 5.08
CA LYS A 66 17.53 11.54 3.71
C LYS A 66 16.30 10.63 3.69
N ASP A 67 15.34 10.92 2.82
CA ASP A 67 14.14 10.12 2.53
C ASP A 67 14.50 8.66 2.19
N VAL A 68 14.84 7.88 3.20
CA VAL A 68 15.01 6.43 3.12
C VAL A 68 13.64 5.88 3.46
N MET A 69 12.93 5.42 2.44
CA MET A 69 11.64 4.76 2.61
C MET A 69 11.85 3.58 3.58
N PRO A 70 11.20 3.58 4.76
CA PRO A 70 11.40 2.51 5.73
C PRO A 70 10.75 1.24 5.18
N VAL A 71 11.57 0.29 4.72
CA VAL A 71 11.11 -1.05 4.34
C VAL A 71 10.65 -1.75 5.61
N ARG A 72 9.34 -1.90 5.78
CA ARG A 72 8.80 -2.69 6.90
C ARG A 72 8.85 -4.17 6.52
N PRO A 73 9.42 -5.04 7.38
CA PRO A 73 9.44 -6.47 7.13
C PRO A 73 8.02 -7.03 7.10
N VAL A 74 7.74 -7.88 6.11
CA VAL A 74 6.45 -8.59 6.00
C VAL A 74 6.41 -9.65 7.09
N VAL A 75 5.54 -9.45 8.09
CA VAL A 75 5.30 -10.44 9.15
C VAL A 75 4.14 -11.36 8.75
N PRO A 76 4.25 -12.69 8.98
CA PRO A 76 3.14 -13.60 8.78
C PRO A 76 1.94 -13.24 9.65
N PHE A 77 0.73 -13.32 9.11
CA PHE A 77 -0.50 -13.11 9.87
C PHE A 77 -0.61 -14.16 10.99
N HIS A 78 -0.57 -13.71 12.24
CA HIS A 78 -0.95 -14.55 13.37
C HIS A 78 -2.46 -14.74 13.33
N ARG A 79 -2.88 -15.96 12.95
CA ARG A 79 -4.27 -16.39 13.08
C ARG A 79 -4.59 -16.47 14.58
N MET A 80 -5.47 -15.59 15.06
CA MET A 80 -6.09 -15.79 16.38
C MET A 80 -6.85 -17.12 16.33
N LYS A 81 -6.48 -18.05 17.21
CA LYS A 81 -7.27 -19.26 17.45
C LYS A 81 -8.46 -18.83 18.30
N SER A 82 -9.66 -19.09 17.79
CA SER A 82 -10.90 -19.05 18.58
C SER A 82 -10.91 -20.14 19.63
#